data_AF-A0A811JQ79-F1
#
_entry.id   AF-A0A811JQ79-F1
#
_cell.length_a   1.000
_cell.length_b   1.000
_cell.length_c   1.000
_cell.angle_alpha   90.00
_cell.angle_beta   90.00
_cell.angle_gamma   90.00
#
_symmetry.space_group_name_H-M   'P 1'
#
loop_
_entity.id
_entity.type
_entity.pdbx_description
1 polymer ?
#
loop_
_entity_poly.entity_id
_entity_poly.type
_entity_poly.pdbx_seq_one_letter_code
_entity_poly.pdbx_strand_id
1 'polypeptide(L)'
;MGTAIIVKSVVMFVCYSHGTTNSKVLALDQRNDIITIIAAVAGAVLGDYVWPYADPIGAILVCTFIAISWFTNASEHIPLVVGRRAEEEHMSRILAISVSHDPRIKCLDHIMCYHVGEKAFVELHVVLDETLPLKETHDICEDLQKKLNMLEFVERTFIHVDYFCDGSQDGV
;
A
#
# COMPACT_ATOMS: atom_id res chain seq x y z
N MET A 1 21.20 -12.39 -23.63
CA MET A 1 21.00 -10.94 -23.44
C MET A 1 19.83 -10.41 -24.28
N GLY A 2 19.88 -10.49 -25.62
CA GLY A 2 18.80 -9.95 -26.49
C GLY A 2 17.40 -10.54 -26.26
N THR A 3 17.29 -11.85 -26.02
CA THR A 3 16.01 -12.50 -25.69
C THR A 3 15.38 -11.96 -24.40
N ALA A 4 16.19 -11.69 -23.38
CA ALA A 4 15.71 -11.15 -22.11
C ALA A 4 15.15 -9.72 -22.28
N ILE A 5 15.79 -8.88 -23.10
CA ILE A 5 15.30 -7.53 -23.41
C ILE A 5 13.94 -7.60 -24.11
N ILE A 6 13.79 -8.48 -25.10
CA ILE A 6 12.52 -8.63 -25.84
C ILE A 6 11.40 -9.07 -24.90
N VAL A 7 11.64 -10.11 -24.09
CA VAL A 7 10.63 -10.61 -23.14
C VAL A 7 10.26 -9.52 -22.11
N LYS A 8 11.24 -8.83 -21.54
CA LYS A 8 11.00 -7.73 -20.58
C LYS A 8 10.23 -6.57 -21.21
N SER A 9 10.54 -6.18 -22.45
CA SER A 9 9.81 -5.14 -23.18
C SER A 9 8.34 -5.51 -23.46
N VAL A 10 8.08 -6.78 -23.81
CA VAL A 10 6.70 -7.27 -24.02
C VAL A 10 5.92 -7.22 -22.70
N VAL A 11 6.51 -7.70 -21.60
CA VAL A 11 5.88 -7.65 -20.26
C VAL A 11 5.64 -6.21 -19.83
N MET A 12 6.61 -5.31 -20.05
CA MET A 12 6.48 -3.88 -19.75
C MET A 12 5.28 -3.27 -20.50
N PHE A 13 5.13 -3.55 -21.79
CA PHE A 13 4.01 -3.05 -22.60
C PHE A 13 2.66 -3.57 -22.11
N VAL A 14 2.57 -4.86 -21.80
CA VAL A 14 1.35 -5.48 -21.23
C VAL A 14 1.00 -4.88 -19.86
N CYS A 15 2.01 -4.57 -19.04
CA CYS A 15 1.81 -3.96 -17.74
C CYS A 15 1.33 -2.50 -17.85
N TYR A 16 1.86 -1.72 -18.79
CA TYR A 16 1.33 -0.37 -19.06
C TYR A 16 -0.10 -0.40 -19.57
N SER A 17 -0.49 -1.43 -20.33
CA SER A 17 -1.85 -1.58 -20.85
C SER A 17 -2.90 -1.86 -19.78
N HIS A 18 -2.55 -2.49 -18.65
CA HIS A 18 -3.50 -2.80 -17.58
C HIS A 18 -3.76 -1.64 -16.61
N GLY A 19 -2.90 -0.61 -16.57
CA GLY A 19 -3.16 0.67 -15.89
C GLY A 19 -3.24 0.65 -14.36
N THR A 20 -3.28 -0.52 -13.71
CA THR A 20 -3.34 -0.65 -12.24
C THR A 20 -2.05 -0.19 -11.57
N THR A 21 -2.13 0.25 -10.32
CA THR A 21 -0.99 0.76 -9.54
C THR A 21 0.13 -0.28 -9.44
N ASN A 22 -0.21 -1.54 -9.13
CA ASN A 22 0.74 -2.66 -9.11
C ASN A 22 1.39 -2.91 -10.48
N SER A 23 0.62 -2.80 -11.56
CA SER A 23 1.12 -3.02 -12.91
C SER A 23 2.08 -1.92 -13.37
N LYS A 24 1.85 -0.66 -12.96
CA LYS A 24 2.77 0.46 -13.21
C LYS A 24 4.10 0.29 -12.48
N VAL A 25 4.06 -0.13 -11.22
CA VAL A 25 5.27 -0.43 -10.45
C VAL A 25 6.08 -1.54 -11.13
N LEU A 26 5.42 -2.62 -11.53
CA LEU A 26 6.08 -3.73 -12.24
C LEU A 26 6.67 -3.29 -13.58
N ALA A 27 5.99 -2.40 -14.31
CA ALA A 27 6.52 -1.84 -15.55
C ALA A 27 7.76 -0.95 -15.36
N LEU A 28 7.80 -0.17 -14.27
CA LEU A 28 8.95 0.66 -13.91
C LEU A 28 10.16 -0.20 -13.51
N ASP A 29 9.94 -1.27 -12.75
CA ASP A 29 10.95 -2.25 -12.40
C ASP A 29 11.56 -2.88 -13.68
N GLN A 30 10.68 -3.35 -14.57
CA GLN A 30 11.08 -3.95 -15.85
C GLN A 30 11.90 -2.98 -16.72
N ARG A 31 11.57 -1.68 -16.69
CA ARG A 31 12.32 -0.62 -17.40
C ARG A 31 13.72 -0.45 -16.81
N ASN A 32 13.83 -0.35 -15.49
CA ASN A 32 15.12 -0.20 -14.82
C ASN A 32 16.03 -1.39 -15.13
N ASP A 33 15.46 -2.61 -15.14
CA ASP A 33 16.16 -3.84 -15.48
C ASP A 33 16.64 -3.90 -16.95
N ILE A 34 15.86 -3.37 -17.90
CA ILE A 34 16.30 -3.26 -19.29
C ILE A 34 17.50 -2.30 -19.39
N ILE A 35 17.47 -1.17 -18.68
CA ILE A 35 18.55 -0.17 -18.68
C ILE A 35 19.85 -0.78 -18.15
N THR A 36 19.80 -1.53 -17.04
CA THR A 36 20.99 -2.21 -16.49
C THR A 36 21.53 -3.29 -17.40
N ILE A 37 20.68 -4.07 -18.08
CA ILE A 37 21.14 -5.06 -19.05
C ILE A 37 21.82 -4.38 -20.25
N ILE A 38 21.26 -3.27 -20.76
CA ILE A 38 21.87 -2.50 -21.85
C ILE A 38 23.22 -1.91 -21.41
N ALA A 39 23.30 -1.34 -20.21
CA ALA A 39 24.54 -0.80 -19.64
C ALA A 39 25.61 -1.88 -19.47
N ALA A 40 25.23 -3.08 -19.01
CA ALA A 40 26.15 -4.21 -18.86
C ALA A 40 26.71 -4.69 -20.22
N VAL A 41 25.86 -4.79 -21.25
CA VAL A 41 26.30 -5.17 -22.60
C VAL A 41 27.21 -4.10 -23.20
N ALA A 42 26.88 -2.82 -23.01
CA ALA A 42 27.73 -1.71 -23.47
C ALA A 42 29.11 -1.74 -22.78
N GLY A 43 29.15 -2.00 -21.47
CA GLY A 43 30.39 -2.17 -20.70
C GLY A 43 31.26 -3.31 -21.23
N ALA A 44 30.66 -4.48 -21.48
CA ALA A 44 31.38 -5.65 -22.01
C ALA A 44 31.98 -5.39 -23.40
N VAL A 45 31.21 -4.76 -24.31
CA VAL A 45 31.70 -4.42 -25.66
C VAL A 45 32.84 -3.40 -25.62
N LEU A 46 32.75 -2.41 -24.72
CA LEU A 46 33.82 -1.42 -24.53
C LEU A 46 35.08 -2.05 -23.89
N GLY A 47 34.91 -3.02 -23.00
CA GLY A 47 36.01 -3.80 -22.40
C GLY A 47 36.81 -4.60 -23.43
N ASP A 48 36.12 -5.24 -24.37
CA ASP A 48 36.75 -6.02 -25.44
C ASP A 48 37.54 -5.17 -26.44
N TYR A 49 37.07 -3.95 -26.76
CA TYR A 49 37.68 -3.12 -27.81
C TYR A 49 38.68 -2.07 -27.32
N VAL A 50 38.55 -1.59 -26.08
CA VAL A 50 39.26 -0.38 -25.63
C VAL A 50 40.23 -0.66 -24.48
N TRP A 51 39.82 -1.40 -23.46
CA TRP A 51 40.67 -1.64 -22.28
C TRP A 51 40.26 -2.92 -21.51
N PRO A 52 41.15 -3.91 -21.36
CA PRO A 52 40.84 -5.17 -20.63
C PRO A 52 40.44 -5.01 -19.15
N TYR A 53 40.74 -3.87 -18.50
CA TYR A 53 40.30 -3.59 -17.13
C TYR A 53 38.96 -2.83 -17.06
N ALA A 54 38.41 -2.39 -18.19
CA ALA A 54 37.13 -1.69 -18.21
C ALA A 54 35.95 -2.63 -17.88
N ASP A 55 36.05 -3.91 -18.22
CA ASP A 55 35.02 -4.91 -17.90
C ASP A 55 34.81 -5.12 -16.38
N PRO A 56 35.85 -5.42 -15.57
CA PRO A 56 35.68 -5.57 -14.12
C PRO A 56 35.27 -4.26 -13.42
N ILE A 57 35.72 -3.10 -13.88
CA ILE A 57 35.28 -1.79 -13.35
C ILE A 57 33.82 -1.52 -13.69
N GLY A 58 33.42 -1.79 -14.93
CA GLY A 58 32.03 -1.67 -15.39
C GLY A 58 31.10 -2.62 -14.63
N ALA A 59 31.53 -3.85 -14.39
CA ALA A 59 30.79 -4.83 -13.60
C ALA A 59 30.55 -4.35 -12.16
N ILE A 60 31.56 -3.78 -11.50
CA ILE A 60 31.41 -3.21 -10.14
C ILE A 60 30.38 -2.06 -10.16
N LEU A 61 30.49 -1.13 -11.12
CA LEU A 61 29.56 -0.01 -11.22
C LEU A 61 28.11 -0.46 -11.45
N VAL A 62 27.89 -1.42 -12.34
CA VAL A 62 26.55 -1.99 -12.61
C VAL A 62 26.01 -2.71 -11.37
N CYS A 63 26.82 -3.53 -10.70
CA CYS A 63 26.41 -4.21 -9.48
C CYS A 63 26.03 -3.22 -8.37
N THR A 64 26.82 -2.15 -8.16
CA THR A 64 26.50 -1.11 -7.19
C THR A 64 25.21 -0.38 -7.55
N PHE A 65 24.99 -0.07 -8.83
CA PHE A 65 23.75 0.56 -9.29
C PHE A 65 22.53 -0.34 -9.04
N ILE A 66 22.62 -1.63 -9.37
CA ILE A 66 21.54 -2.61 -9.09
C ILE A 66 21.26 -2.67 -7.58
N ALA A 67 22.29 -2.75 -6.75
CA ALA A 67 22.14 -2.82 -5.29
C ALA A 67 21.42 -1.59 -4.72
N ILE A 68 21.80 -0.38 -5.16
CA ILE A 68 21.14 0.86 -4.74
C ILE A 68 19.69 0.89 -5.22
N SER A 69 19.44 0.56 -6.50
CA SER A 69 18.08 0.52 -7.06
C SER A 69 17.17 -0.45 -6.30
N TRP A 70 17.68 -1.64 -5.98
CA TRP A 70 16.95 -2.63 -5.18
C TRP A 70 16.67 -2.12 -3.77
N PHE A 71 17.65 -1.49 -3.11
CA PHE A 71 17.48 -0.97 -1.76
C PHE A 71 16.43 0.16 -1.72
N THR A 72 16.49 1.10 -2.65
CA THR A 72 15.50 2.19 -2.75
C THR A 72 14.10 1.62 -3.01
N ASN A 73 13.95 0.73 -3.98
CA ASN A 73 12.66 0.11 -4.31
C ASN A 73 12.11 -0.71 -3.13
N ALA A 74 12.95 -1.52 -2.48
CA ALA A 74 12.56 -2.28 -1.30
C ALA A 74 12.11 -1.36 -0.16
N SER A 75 12.83 -0.27 0.11
CA SER A 75 12.48 0.68 1.17
C SER A 75 11.13 1.38 0.94
N GLU A 76 10.71 1.56 -0.32
CA GLU A 76 9.42 2.15 -0.68
C GLU A 76 8.27 1.14 -0.59
N HIS A 77 8.53 -0.14 -0.88
CA HIS A 77 7.51 -1.20 -0.85
C HIS A 77 7.33 -1.87 0.51
N ILE A 78 8.34 -1.89 1.38
CA ILE A 78 8.22 -2.44 2.74
C ILE A 78 7.08 -1.78 3.54
N PRO A 79 6.92 -0.43 3.57
CA PRO A 79 5.82 0.23 4.28
C PRO A 79 4.42 -0.18 3.80
N LEU A 80 4.28 -0.57 2.53
CA LEU A 80 2.99 -1.02 1.98
C LEU A 80 2.61 -2.41 2.50
N VAL A 81 3.60 -3.27 2.76
CA VAL A 81 3.39 -4.62 3.32
C VAL A 81 3.22 -4.58 4.84
N VAL A 82 3.90 -3.65 5.51
CA VAL A 82 3.81 -3.47 6.97
C VAL A 82 2.49 -2.80 7.40
N GLY A 83 1.67 -2.35 6.44
CA GLY A 83 0.39 -1.71 6.73
C GLY A 83 0.60 -0.28 7.19
N ARG A 84 1.05 0.59 6.28
CA ARG A 84 1.18 2.03 6.56
C ARG A 84 -0.16 2.56 7.08
N ARG A 85 -0.14 3.17 8.26
CA ARG A 85 -1.29 3.88 8.85
C ARG A 85 -1.84 4.84 7.79
N ALA A 86 -3.16 4.83 7.62
CA ALA A 86 -3.80 5.67 6.62
C ALA A 86 -3.51 7.16 6.87
N GLU A 87 -3.51 7.92 5.79
CA GLU A 87 -3.29 9.37 5.80
C GLU A 87 -4.27 10.06 6.76
N GLU A 88 -3.79 11.04 7.53
CA GLU A 88 -4.59 11.69 8.59
C GLU A 88 -5.89 12.29 8.07
N GLU A 89 -5.92 12.68 6.79
CA GLU A 89 -7.12 13.16 6.10
C GLU A 89 -8.21 12.08 5.99
N HIS A 90 -7.85 10.85 5.61
CA HIS A 90 -8.79 9.73 5.52
C HIS A 90 -9.37 9.37 6.89
N MET A 91 -8.52 9.39 7.93
CA MET A 91 -8.94 9.12 9.30
C MET A 91 -9.95 10.17 9.80
N SER A 92 -9.69 11.45 9.52
CA SER A 92 -10.57 12.56 9.88
C SER A 92 -11.94 12.47 9.18
N ARG A 93 -11.94 12.07 7.90
CA ARG A 93 -13.17 11.86 7.13
C ARG A 93 -14.01 10.71 7.68
N ILE A 94 -13.39 9.58 8.02
CA ILE A 94 -14.08 8.44 8.65
C ILE A 94 -14.69 8.88 9.99
N LEU A 95 -13.92 9.57 10.83
CA LEU A 95 -14.39 10.04 12.13
C LEU A 95 -15.58 10.99 11.98
N ALA A 96 -15.54 11.95 11.05
CA ALA A 96 -16.65 12.85 10.79
C ALA A 96 -17.92 12.11 10.34
N ILE A 97 -17.79 11.10 9.48
CA ILE A 97 -18.92 10.29 9.01
C ILE A 97 -19.51 9.46 10.16
N SER A 98 -18.66 8.86 11.00
CA SER A 98 -19.08 8.03 12.12
C SER A 98 -19.78 8.82 13.22
N VAL A 99 -19.24 9.98 13.60
CA VAL A 99 -19.84 10.85 14.64
C VAL A 99 -21.16 11.46 14.16
N SER A 100 -21.28 11.79 12.87
CA SER A 100 -22.51 12.36 12.30
C SER A 100 -23.56 11.31 11.90
N HIS A 101 -23.29 10.02 12.12
CA HIS A 101 -24.15 8.94 11.64
C HIS A 101 -25.47 8.84 12.41
N ASP A 102 -25.40 8.74 13.74
CA ASP A 102 -26.58 8.58 14.58
C ASP A 102 -26.37 9.23 15.96
N PRO A 103 -27.35 9.97 16.51
CA PRO A 103 -27.24 10.62 17.82
C PRO A 103 -27.16 9.65 19.02
N ARG A 104 -27.47 8.36 18.83
CA ARG A 104 -27.38 7.33 19.88
C ARG A 104 -25.94 6.88 20.12
N ILE A 105 -25.02 7.19 19.21
CA ILE A 105 -23.58 6.94 19.38
C ILE A 105 -23.06 7.87 20.46
N LYS A 106 -22.62 7.30 21.59
CA LYS A 106 -22.10 8.08 22.72
C LYS A 106 -20.66 8.53 22.49
N CYS A 107 -19.83 7.60 22.02
CA CYS A 107 -18.40 7.82 21.80
C CYS A 107 -17.85 6.84 20.76
N LEU A 108 -16.71 7.20 20.16
CA LEU A 108 -15.87 6.29 19.38
C LEU A 108 -14.63 5.99 20.22
N ASP A 109 -14.49 4.75 20.66
CA ASP A 109 -13.42 4.36 21.59
C ASP A 109 -12.10 4.11 20.86
N HIS A 110 -12.18 3.44 19.71
CA HIS A 110 -11.02 3.08 18.90
C HIS A 110 -11.32 3.26 17.42
N ILE A 111 -10.38 3.88 16.69
CA ILE A 111 -10.41 4.01 15.24
C ILE A 111 -9.04 3.64 14.69
N MET A 112 -9.01 2.60 13.86
CA MET A 112 -7.81 2.18 13.17
C MET A 112 -8.09 2.07 11.68
N CYS A 113 -7.22 2.66 10.87
CA CYS A 113 -7.30 2.59 9.42
C CYS A 113 -5.90 2.22 8.90
N TYR A 114 -5.79 1.06 8.26
CA TYR A 114 -4.53 0.54 7.74
C TYR A 114 -4.70 0.11 6.29
N HIS A 115 -3.70 0.40 5.47
CA HIS A 115 -3.72 0.03 4.06
C HIS A 115 -3.26 -1.41 3.86
N VAL A 116 -3.98 -2.14 3.01
CA VAL A 116 -3.59 -3.45 2.50
C VAL A 116 -3.59 -3.35 0.98
N GLY A 117 -2.40 -3.13 0.41
CA GLY A 117 -2.26 -2.84 -1.02
C GLY A 117 -2.73 -1.43 -1.36
N GLU A 118 -3.68 -1.31 -2.30
CA GLU A 118 -4.19 -0.02 -2.79
C GLU A 118 -5.36 0.52 -1.96
N LYS A 119 -6.05 -0.34 -1.21
CA LYS A 119 -7.23 0.03 -0.41
C LYS A 119 -6.97 -0.12 1.09
N ALA A 120 -7.81 0.53 1.89
CA ALA A 120 -7.74 0.54 3.34
C ALA A 120 -8.78 -0.39 3.96
N PHE A 121 -8.39 -0.99 5.09
CA PHE A 121 -9.30 -1.60 6.04
C PHE A 121 -9.53 -0.62 7.19
N VAL A 122 -10.78 -0.54 7.63
CA VAL A 122 -11.21 0.34 8.73
C VAL A 122 -11.74 -0.51 9.86
N GLU A 123 -11.20 -0.35 11.05
CA GLU A 123 -11.69 -0.94 12.29
C GLU A 123 -12.19 0.17 13.21
N LEU A 124 -13.46 0.08 13.60
CA LEU A 124 -14.14 1.10 14.38
C LEU A 124 -14.83 0.47 15.60
N HIS A 125 -14.57 1.01 16.79
CA HIS A 125 -15.28 0.64 18.00
C HIS A 125 -16.24 1.77 18.38
N VAL A 126 -17.52 1.44 18.40
CA VAL A 126 -18.61 2.39 18.64
C VAL A 126 -19.27 2.08 19.98
N VAL A 127 -19.37 3.09 20.83
CA VAL A 127 -20.02 2.96 22.14
C VAL A 127 -21.49 3.35 22.02
N LEU A 128 -22.38 2.41 22.30
CA LEU A 128 -23.84 2.58 22.33
C LEU A 128 -24.38 2.40 23.75
N ASP A 129 -25.66 2.71 23.94
CA ASP A 129 -26.33 2.51 25.23
C ASP A 129 -26.57 1.01 25.51
N GLU A 130 -26.28 0.55 26.73
CA GLU A 130 -26.54 -0.82 27.17
C GLU A 130 -28.03 -1.20 27.12
N THR A 131 -28.91 -0.22 27.29
CA THR A 131 -30.37 -0.42 27.26
C THR A 131 -30.94 -0.49 25.84
N LEU A 132 -30.13 -0.21 24.81
CA LEU A 132 -30.57 -0.23 23.42
C LEU A 132 -30.88 -1.68 22.99
N PRO A 133 -32.03 -1.95 22.32
CA PRO A 133 -32.31 -3.28 21.81
C PRO A 133 -31.23 -3.73 20.82
N LEU A 134 -30.79 -4.99 20.91
CA LEU A 134 -29.77 -5.57 20.02
C LEU A 134 -30.09 -5.34 18.53
N LYS A 135 -31.38 -5.38 18.17
CA LYS A 135 -31.84 -5.10 16.80
C LYS A 135 -31.48 -3.69 16.36
N GLU A 136 -31.78 -2.68 17.17
CA GLU A 136 -31.49 -1.28 16.85
C GLU A 136 -29.97 -1.04 16.77
N THR A 137 -29.23 -1.65 17.70
CA THR A 137 -27.76 -1.63 17.68
C THR A 137 -27.20 -2.22 16.40
N HIS A 138 -27.70 -3.39 15.99
CA HIS A 138 -27.29 -4.05 14.75
C HIS A 138 -27.60 -3.20 13.52
N ASP A 139 -28.82 -2.65 13.43
CA ASP A 139 -29.26 -1.85 12.29
C ASP A 139 -28.40 -0.57 12.13
N ILE A 140 -28.08 0.12 13.25
CA ILE A 140 -27.20 1.30 13.25
C ILE A 140 -25.79 0.94 12.74
N CYS A 141 -25.23 -0.16 13.23
CA CYS A 141 -23.88 -0.59 12.87
C CYS A 141 -23.80 -1.11 11.44
N GLU A 142 -24.80 -1.86 10.97
CA GLU A 142 -24.84 -2.35 9.59
C GLU A 142 -24.94 -1.18 8.61
N ASP A 143 -25.74 -0.16 8.92
CA ASP A 143 -25.86 1.04 8.08
C ASP A 143 -24.57 1.88 8.08
N LEU A 144 -23.94 2.05 9.24
CA LEU A 144 -22.64 2.72 9.34
C LEU A 144 -21.56 1.98 8.55
N GLN A 145 -21.54 0.65 8.62
CA GLN A 145 -20.60 -0.18 7.88
C GLN A 145 -20.80 -0.03 6.37
N LYS A 146 -22.05 -0.06 5.89
CA LYS A 146 -22.38 0.18 4.48
C LYS A 146 -21.91 1.56 4.03
N LYS A 147 -22.15 2.58 4.85
CA LYS A 147 -21.77 3.98 4.58
C LYS A 147 -20.25 4.15 4.42
N LEU A 148 -19.48 3.52 5.30
CA LEU A 148 -18.01 3.56 5.23
C LEU A 148 -17.46 2.72 4.08
N ASN A 149 -18.07 1.57 3.76
CA ASN A 149 -17.69 0.75 2.60
C ASN A 149 -17.97 1.42 1.24
N MET A 150 -18.81 2.46 1.19
CA MET A 150 -19.03 3.25 -0.04
C MET A 150 -17.87 4.21 -0.36
N LEU A 151 -16.92 4.40 0.56
CA LEU A 151 -15.74 5.23 0.31
C LEU A 151 -14.79 4.50 -0.66
N GLU A 152 -14.37 5.18 -1.72
CA GLU A 152 -13.57 4.58 -2.81
C GLU A 152 -12.25 3.95 -2.34
N PHE A 153 -11.64 4.53 -1.30
CA PHE A 153 -10.38 4.05 -0.72
C PHE A 153 -10.56 2.93 0.31
N VAL A 154 -11.80 2.59 0.70
CA VAL A 154 -12.10 1.56 1.70
C VAL A 154 -12.45 0.26 1.01
N GLU A 155 -11.71 -0.81 1.30
CA GLU A 155 -12.06 -2.17 0.86
C GLU A 155 -13.13 -2.77 1.77
N ARG A 156 -12.93 -2.64 3.09
CA ARG A 156 -13.82 -3.22 4.08
C ARG A 156 -13.71 -2.52 5.43
N THR A 157 -14.86 -2.38 6.07
CA THR A 157 -15.01 -1.83 7.42
C THR A 157 -15.47 -2.93 8.38
N PHE A 158 -14.87 -2.96 9.56
CA PHE A 158 -15.27 -3.77 10.71
C PHE A 158 -15.72 -2.84 11.83
N ILE A 159 -16.93 -3.08 12.33
CA ILE A 159 -17.50 -2.29 13.42
C ILE A 159 -17.70 -3.22 14.62
N HIS A 160 -17.04 -2.88 15.72
CA HIS A 160 -17.29 -3.47 17.02
C HIS A 160 -18.20 -2.53 17.82
N VAL A 161 -19.09 -3.11 18.61
CA VAL A 161 -20.00 -2.35 19.48
C VAL A 161 -19.65 -2.64 20.91
N ASP A 162 -19.33 -1.57 21.63
CA ASP A 162 -19.10 -1.57 23.06
C ASP A 162 -20.24 -0.83 23.78
N TYR A 163 -20.42 -1.14 25.06
CA TYR A 163 -21.39 -0.45 25.93
C TYR A 163 -20.70 0.49 26.93
N PHE A 164 -19.36 0.47 26.97
CA PHE A 164 -18.52 1.32 27.82
C PHE A 164 -17.32 1.83 27.02
N CYS A 165 -16.82 3.01 27.35
CA CYS A 165 -15.64 3.60 26.69
C CYS A 165 -14.40 3.18 27.49
N ASP A 166 -13.52 2.37 26.92
CA ASP A 166 -12.36 1.79 27.62
C ASP A 166 -11.09 2.66 27.54
N GLY A 167 -11.20 3.86 26.96
CA GLY A 167 -10.14 4.88 26.85
C GLY A 167 -9.50 5.41 28.15
N SER A 168 -9.54 4.66 29.26
CA SER A 168 -8.86 4.96 30.52
C SER A 168 -8.15 3.75 31.17
N GLN A 169 -7.83 2.69 30.42
CA GLN A 169 -7.08 1.53 30.96
C GLN A 169 -5.77 1.14 30.25
N ASP A 170 -5.26 1.91 29.28
CA ASP A 170 -3.92 1.68 28.69
C ASP A 170 -2.78 2.30 29.53
N GLY A 171 -2.82 2.04 30.84
CA GLY A 171 -1.83 2.48 31.83
C GLY A 171 -1.22 1.30 32.58
N VAL A 172 -0.71 0.28 31.87
CA VAL A 172 0.28 -0.69 32.38
C VAL A 172 1.25 -1.08 31.29
#